data_AF-A0A2P7RKM4-F1
#
_entry.id   AF-A0A2P7RKM4-F1
#
_cell.length_a   1.000
_cell.length_b   1.000
_cell.length_c   1.000
_cell.angle_alpha   90.00
_cell.angle_beta   90.00
_cell.angle_gamma   90.00
#
_symmetry.space_group_name_H-M   'P 1'
#
loop_
_entity.id
_entity.type
_entity.pdbx_description
1 polymer ?
#
loop_
_entity_poly.entity_id
_entity_poly.type
_entity_poly.pdbx_seq_one_letter_code
_entity_poly.pdbx_strand_id
1 'polypeptide(L)'
;MGLIYSDGVRAMPLSDIDVLHALSEPVLQKMDFTVDGLHIRGEAYRKIFELIRDEQILVVVGDNPGLATYDPGSDTLTTQKGDSPPDLFNRSILIHECTHAIRDMEYVKMTAKSNEAAAYLAQATYLALSSAQPTIPAGWGVVEAALKLARSFDLDSAPGARRRIRYEDILSLVKRLNDHPGYHSDSVKMATSNGISAKAPKHLRVETVEETSGRGQHSRSVGYRVPGDVLFGFDSYLIRPGAEQALREAAEFIKQDVPPRSRVYIIGHTDSTGDPSYNNWLSEKRAKAVADWFVKEKLFERAQLSAGGEGASQPVAPNTTEEGRKKNRRVDLMVM
;
A
#
# COMPACT_ATOMS: atom_id res chain seq x y z
N MET A 1 3.91 -47.63 35.07
CA MET A 1 5.02 -46.68 35.23
C MET A 1 5.96 -46.88 34.05
N GLY A 2 6.02 -45.90 33.15
CA GLY A 2 6.77 -46.00 31.89
C GLY A 2 6.25 -44.97 30.90
N LEU A 3 6.66 -43.71 31.09
CA LEU A 3 6.34 -42.58 30.22
C LEU A 3 7.02 -42.80 28.87
N ILE A 4 6.22 -42.84 27.81
CA ILE A 4 6.68 -42.83 26.42
C ILE A 4 6.77 -41.36 26.02
N TYR A 5 7.98 -40.89 25.75
CA TYR A 5 8.22 -39.62 25.07
C TYR A 5 7.92 -39.82 23.58
N SER A 6 6.81 -39.26 23.11
CA SER A 6 6.58 -38.94 21.71
C SER A 6 5.54 -37.82 21.65
N ASP A 7 5.90 -36.65 21.13
CA ASP A 7 5.16 -36.03 20.03
C ASP A 7 5.79 -34.70 19.63
N GLY A 8 5.79 -34.48 18.32
CA GLY A 8 6.69 -33.58 17.61
C GLY A 8 6.42 -32.10 17.84
N VAL A 9 7.49 -31.32 17.63
CA VAL A 9 7.42 -29.86 17.54
C VAL A 9 6.43 -29.51 16.42
N ARG A 10 5.28 -28.98 16.79
CA ARG A 10 4.25 -28.51 15.85
C ARG A 10 4.88 -27.39 15.01
N ALA A 11 4.96 -27.57 13.69
CA ALA A 11 5.50 -26.55 12.81
C ALA A 11 4.73 -25.22 13.02
N MET A 12 5.48 -24.14 13.28
CA MET A 12 4.90 -22.81 13.47
C MET A 12 4.72 -22.15 12.09
N PRO A 13 3.61 -21.43 11.87
CA PRO A 13 3.41 -20.71 10.62
C PRO A 13 4.40 -19.54 10.49
N LEU A 14 4.64 -19.11 9.25
CA LEU A 14 5.46 -17.93 8.98
C LEU A 14 4.87 -16.66 9.59
N SER A 15 5.66 -15.97 10.42
CA SER A 15 5.26 -14.75 11.11
C SER A 15 6.12 -13.53 10.74
N ASP A 16 5.82 -12.41 11.39
CA ASP A 16 6.65 -11.19 11.42
C ASP A 16 8.14 -11.45 11.70
N ILE A 17 8.47 -12.34 12.64
CA ILE A 17 9.85 -12.73 12.97
C ILE A 17 10.57 -13.30 11.75
N ASP A 18 9.90 -14.13 10.96
CA ASP A 18 10.49 -14.71 9.74
C ASP A 18 10.71 -13.66 8.65
N VAL A 19 9.80 -12.69 8.53
CA VAL A 19 9.93 -11.55 7.60
C VAL A 19 11.10 -10.66 8.01
N LEU A 20 11.18 -10.30 9.30
CA LEU A 20 12.29 -9.51 9.86
C LEU A 20 13.62 -10.23 9.71
N HIS A 21 13.65 -11.55 9.93
CA HIS A 21 14.85 -12.36 9.70
C HIS A 21 15.28 -12.31 8.23
N ALA A 22 14.37 -12.53 7.27
CA ALA A 22 14.66 -12.44 5.84
C ALA A 22 15.20 -11.05 5.45
N LEU A 23 14.58 -9.97 5.97
CA LEU A 23 15.01 -8.59 5.71
C LEU A 23 16.34 -8.21 6.39
N SER A 24 16.78 -8.98 7.39
CA SER A 24 18.06 -8.78 8.07
C SER A 24 19.24 -9.48 7.39
N GLU A 25 18.98 -10.32 6.38
CA GLU A 25 20.05 -11.12 5.77
C GLU A 25 21.11 -10.25 5.10
N PRO A 26 22.41 -10.49 5.36
CA PRO A 26 23.50 -9.69 4.78
C PRO A 26 23.52 -9.65 3.26
N VAL A 27 22.94 -10.68 2.62
CA VAL A 27 22.85 -10.78 1.16
C VAL A 27 22.07 -9.61 0.53
N LEU A 28 21.05 -9.06 1.22
CA LEU A 28 20.28 -7.92 0.74
C LEU A 28 21.13 -6.65 0.60
N GLN A 29 22.23 -6.53 1.36
CA GLN A 29 23.15 -5.39 1.24
C GLN A 29 23.97 -5.42 -0.05
N LYS A 30 23.97 -6.55 -0.78
CA LYS A 30 24.61 -6.67 -2.08
C LYS A 30 23.68 -6.29 -3.24
N MET A 31 22.38 -6.18 -2.99
CA MET A 31 21.43 -5.70 -3.99
C MET A 31 21.61 -4.20 -4.18
N ASP A 32 21.82 -3.77 -5.42
CA ASP A 32 21.86 -2.37 -5.82
C ASP A 32 21.59 -2.31 -7.33
N PHE A 33 20.36 -2.05 -7.73
CA PHE A 33 20.00 -1.79 -9.13
C PHE A 33 18.70 -0.99 -9.21
N THR A 34 18.37 -0.51 -10.40
CA THR A 34 17.16 0.26 -10.67
C THR A 34 16.34 -0.42 -11.76
N VAL A 35 15.04 -0.57 -11.53
CA VAL A 35 14.08 -0.96 -12.58
C VAL A 35 13.13 0.22 -12.81
N ASP A 36 13.18 0.79 -14.02
CA ASP A 36 12.59 2.08 -14.34
C ASP A 36 13.02 3.17 -13.33
N GLY A 37 12.14 3.56 -12.41
CA GLY A 37 12.41 4.52 -11.35
C GLY A 37 12.62 3.90 -9.96
N LEU A 38 12.46 2.58 -9.80
CA LEU A 38 12.51 1.91 -8.50
C LEU A 38 13.94 1.53 -8.13
N HIS A 39 14.43 2.01 -7.00
CA HIS A 39 15.75 1.65 -6.51
C HIS A 39 15.68 0.41 -5.62
N ILE A 40 16.08 -0.74 -6.15
CA ILE A 40 16.13 -2.01 -5.42
C ILE A 40 17.51 -2.12 -4.78
N ARG A 41 17.59 -1.77 -3.50
CA ARG A 41 18.85 -1.72 -2.75
C ARG A 41 18.68 -2.10 -1.28
N GLY A 42 19.77 -2.58 -0.66
CA GLY A 42 19.77 -3.02 0.74
C GLY A 42 19.25 -1.98 1.75
N GLU A 43 19.46 -0.68 1.48
CA GLU A 43 18.93 0.42 2.30
C GLU A 43 17.39 0.47 2.28
N ALA A 44 16.78 0.21 1.12
CA ALA A 44 15.33 0.22 0.97
C ALA A 44 14.68 -0.94 1.74
N TYR A 45 15.26 -2.14 1.68
CA TYR A 45 14.81 -3.28 2.50
C TYR A 45 15.00 -3.04 4.00
N ARG A 46 16.09 -2.37 4.41
CA ARG A 46 16.26 -1.95 5.81
C ARG A 46 15.16 -1.00 6.24
N LYS A 47 14.72 -0.07 5.38
CA LYS A 47 13.58 0.80 5.70
C LYS A 47 12.29 -0.02 5.91
N ILE A 48 12.03 -1.03 5.08
CA ILE A 48 10.88 -1.93 5.29
C ILE A 48 10.99 -2.70 6.60
N PHE A 49 12.17 -3.20 6.96
CA PHE A 49 12.41 -3.84 8.25
C PHE A 49 12.02 -2.92 9.42
N GLU A 50 12.47 -1.67 9.40
CA GLU A 50 12.15 -0.70 10.45
C GLU A 50 10.65 -0.39 10.51
N LEU A 51 9.99 -0.26 9.35
CA LEU A 51 8.54 -0.03 9.29
C LEU A 51 7.74 -1.22 9.84
N ILE A 52 8.18 -2.46 9.60
CA ILE A 52 7.54 -3.65 10.19
C ILE A 52 7.79 -3.70 11.70
N ARG A 53 9.04 -3.48 12.13
CA ARG A 53 9.41 -3.48 13.55
C ARG A 53 8.65 -2.42 14.35
N ASP A 54 8.42 -1.26 13.75
CA ASP A 54 7.70 -0.15 14.35
C ASP A 54 6.18 -0.24 14.10
N GLU A 55 5.68 -1.39 13.64
CA GLU A 55 4.26 -1.72 13.39
C GLU A 55 3.55 -0.76 12.40
N GLN A 56 4.31 -0.09 11.54
CA GLN A 56 3.79 0.76 10.46
C GLN A 56 3.45 -0.05 9.21
N ILE A 57 4.11 -1.19 9.00
CA ILE A 57 3.66 -2.24 8.09
C ILE A 57 3.26 -3.44 8.95
N LEU A 58 1.99 -3.83 8.90
CA LEU A 58 1.49 -4.97 9.67
C LEU A 58 1.86 -6.27 8.94
N VAL A 59 2.32 -7.26 9.69
CA VAL A 59 2.51 -8.62 9.15
C VAL A 59 1.40 -9.52 9.68
N VAL A 60 0.69 -10.17 8.76
CA VAL A 60 -0.38 -11.12 9.06
C VAL A 60 0.00 -12.50 8.55
N VAL A 61 -0.29 -13.53 9.32
CA VAL A 61 -0.08 -14.92 8.91
C VAL A 61 -1.11 -15.28 7.83
N GLY A 62 -0.66 -15.64 6.63
CA GLY A 62 -1.54 -16.14 5.59
C GLY A 62 -1.62 -17.66 5.54
N ASP A 63 -2.62 -18.15 4.82
CA ASP A 63 -2.96 -19.57 4.68
C ASP A 63 -2.82 -20.10 3.25
N ASN A 64 -2.48 -19.22 2.29
CA ASN A 64 -2.35 -19.56 0.89
C ASN A 64 -0.97 -20.19 0.58
N PRO A 65 -0.91 -21.42 0.03
CA PRO A 65 0.36 -22.04 -0.34
C PRO A 65 1.10 -21.25 -1.42
N GLY A 66 2.32 -20.82 -1.11
CA GLY A 66 3.21 -20.17 -2.09
C GLY A 66 2.79 -18.76 -2.52
N LEU A 67 1.84 -18.13 -1.83
CA LEU A 67 1.43 -16.76 -2.11
C LEU A 67 1.51 -15.93 -0.83
N ALA A 68 2.48 -15.02 -0.78
CA ALA A 68 2.46 -13.87 0.11
C ALA A 68 1.88 -12.68 -0.66
N THR A 69 1.37 -11.68 0.05
CA THR A 69 0.84 -10.46 -0.58
C THR A 69 1.18 -9.23 0.23
N TYR A 70 1.54 -8.15 -0.43
CA TYR A 70 1.55 -6.81 0.14
C TYR A 70 0.34 -6.01 -0.34
N ASP A 71 -0.51 -5.56 0.59
CA ASP A 71 -1.61 -4.64 0.30
C ASP A 71 -1.17 -3.18 0.55
N PRO A 72 -0.93 -2.38 -0.50
CA PRO A 72 -0.57 -0.96 -0.36
C PRO A 72 -1.72 -0.08 0.16
N GLY A 73 -2.95 -0.60 0.25
CA GLY A 73 -4.08 0.14 0.80
C GLY A 73 -4.16 0.08 2.32
N SER A 74 -3.55 -0.93 2.94
CA SER A 74 -3.59 -1.19 4.37
C SER A 74 -2.22 -1.36 5.01
N ASP A 75 -1.15 -1.14 4.25
CA ASP A 75 0.25 -1.38 4.63
C ASP A 75 0.41 -2.74 5.33
N THR A 76 -0.21 -3.78 4.75
CA THR A 76 -0.25 -5.12 5.35
C THR A 76 0.46 -6.12 4.44
N LEU A 77 1.48 -6.80 4.98
CA LEU A 77 2.13 -7.94 4.37
C LEU A 77 1.51 -9.23 4.94
N THR A 78 0.81 -9.98 4.10
CA THR A 78 0.31 -11.31 4.44
C THR A 78 1.33 -12.36 4.01
N THR A 79 1.84 -13.18 4.94
CA THR A 79 2.81 -14.24 4.63
C THR A 79 2.16 -15.37 3.85
N GLN A 80 2.93 -16.12 3.08
CA GLN A 80 2.47 -17.39 2.52
C GLN A 80 2.32 -18.44 3.61
N LYS A 81 1.48 -19.45 3.35
CA LYS A 81 1.51 -20.67 4.17
C LYS A 81 2.85 -21.36 4.03
N GLY A 82 3.52 -21.61 5.15
CA GLY A 82 4.79 -22.31 5.22
C GLY A 82 5.21 -22.54 6.68
N ASP A 83 6.28 -23.30 6.84
CA ASP A 83 6.85 -23.63 8.14
C ASP A 83 7.97 -22.64 8.48
N SER A 84 8.02 -22.19 9.74
CA SER A 84 9.14 -21.44 10.28
C SER A 84 10.27 -22.39 10.75
N PRO A 85 11.55 -22.11 10.44
CA PRO A 85 12.01 -20.99 9.59
C PRO A 85 11.78 -21.28 8.09
N PRO A 86 11.47 -20.26 7.28
CA PRO A 86 11.23 -20.43 5.86
C PRO A 86 12.49 -20.90 5.12
N ASP A 87 12.34 -21.81 4.17
CA ASP A 87 13.40 -22.15 3.22
C ASP A 87 13.77 -20.95 2.33
N LEU A 88 14.86 -21.08 1.55
CA LEU A 88 15.37 -19.99 0.72
C LEU A 88 14.35 -19.49 -0.31
N PHE A 89 13.55 -20.38 -0.90
CA PHE A 89 12.56 -19.99 -1.89
C PHE A 89 11.42 -19.22 -1.22
N ASN A 90 10.94 -19.70 -0.07
CA ASN A 90 9.94 -19.03 0.74
C ASN A 90 10.41 -17.64 1.24
N ARG A 91 11.68 -17.49 1.63
CA ARG A 91 12.24 -16.16 1.93
C ARG A 91 12.23 -15.25 0.71
N SER A 92 12.55 -15.78 -0.47
CA SER A 92 12.55 -15.00 -1.71
C SER A 92 11.16 -14.43 -2.06
N ILE A 93 10.09 -15.15 -1.72
CA ILE A 93 8.70 -14.68 -1.88
C ILE A 93 8.43 -13.49 -0.94
N LEU A 94 8.94 -13.51 0.29
CA LEU A 94 8.82 -12.36 1.20
C LEU A 94 9.58 -11.14 0.65
N ILE A 95 10.76 -11.34 0.05
CA ILE A 95 11.51 -10.27 -0.61
C ILE A 95 10.76 -9.70 -1.82
N HIS A 96 10.03 -10.54 -2.55
CA HIS A 96 9.14 -10.10 -3.62
C HIS A 96 8.11 -9.08 -3.10
N GLU A 97 7.35 -9.45 -2.08
CA GLU A 97 6.31 -8.58 -1.49
C GLU A 97 6.89 -7.33 -0.84
N CYS A 98 8.03 -7.44 -0.17
CA CYS A 98 8.75 -6.28 0.37
C CYS A 98 9.20 -5.32 -0.74
N THR A 99 9.41 -5.80 -1.96
CA THR A 99 9.73 -4.93 -3.11
C THR A 99 8.53 -4.09 -3.53
N HIS A 100 7.31 -4.63 -3.44
CA HIS A 100 6.09 -3.85 -3.61
C HIS A 100 5.94 -2.80 -2.51
N ALA A 101 6.26 -3.15 -1.25
CA ALA A 101 6.29 -2.19 -0.16
C ALA A 101 7.31 -1.07 -0.40
N ILE A 102 8.52 -1.38 -0.90
CA ILE A 102 9.52 -0.35 -1.26
C ILE A 102 8.94 0.60 -2.31
N ARG A 103 8.37 0.06 -3.39
CA ARG A 103 7.77 0.87 -4.46
C ARG A 103 6.67 1.80 -3.94
N ASP A 104 5.90 1.33 -2.97
CA ASP A 104 4.83 2.08 -2.34
C ASP A 104 5.39 3.21 -1.46
N MET A 105 6.34 2.88 -0.58
CA MET A 105 6.97 3.82 0.36
C MET A 105 7.88 4.86 -0.31
N GLU A 106 8.40 4.56 -1.50
CA GLU A 106 9.17 5.48 -2.34
C GLU A 106 8.30 6.24 -3.35
N TYR A 107 6.99 5.96 -3.41
CA TYR A 107 6.03 6.60 -4.32
C TYR A 107 6.44 6.57 -5.79
N VAL A 108 7.11 5.48 -6.22
CA VAL A 108 7.65 5.41 -7.57
C VAL A 108 6.53 5.14 -8.57
N LYS A 109 6.32 6.08 -9.49
CA LYS A 109 5.37 5.94 -10.59
C LYS A 109 5.93 4.96 -11.64
N MET A 110 5.31 3.80 -11.74
CA MET A 110 5.59 2.79 -12.77
C MET A 110 4.33 2.00 -13.12
N THR A 111 4.36 1.29 -14.26
CA THR A 111 3.25 0.43 -14.66
C THR A 111 3.11 -0.77 -13.72
N ALA A 112 1.91 -1.38 -13.64
CA ALA A 112 1.71 -2.60 -12.85
C ALA A 112 2.66 -3.73 -13.30
N LYS A 113 2.91 -3.82 -14.61
CA LYS A 113 3.81 -4.81 -15.20
C LYS A 113 5.29 -4.52 -14.88
N SER A 114 5.71 -3.26 -14.90
CA SER A 114 7.05 -2.85 -14.44
C SER A 114 7.24 -3.17 -12.96
N ASN A 115 6.23 -2.88 -12.12
CA ASN A 115 6.26 -3.15 -10.68
C ASN A 115 6.42 -4.63 -10.38
N GLU A 116 5.64 -5.47 -11.07
CA GLU A 116 5.72 -6.93 -10.94
C GLU A 116 7.07 -7.48 -11.42
N ALA A 117 7.54 -7.02 -12.59
CA ALA A 117 8.83 -7.43 -13.13
C ALA A 117 9.99 -7.01 -12.21
N ALA A 118 9.89 -5.85 -11.58
CA ALA A 118 10.87 -5.37 -10.60
C ALA A 118 10.91 -6.26 -9.35
N ALA A 119 9.75 -6.67 -8.83
CA ALA A 119 9.66 -7.58 -7.69
C ALA A 119 10.20 -8.99 -8.02
N TYR A 120 9.92 -9.52 -9.21
CA TYR A 120 10.52 -10.78 -9.67
C TYR A 120 12.03 -10.68 -9.89
N LEU A 121 12.54 -9.55 -10.43
CA LEU A 121 13.98 -9.32 -10.56
C LEU A 121 14.66 -9.22 -9.19
N ALA A 122 14.02 -8.56 -8.22
CA ALA A 122 14.49 -8.53 -6.84
C ALA A 122 14.55 -9.93 -6.21
N GLN A 123 13.45 -10.68 -6.30
CA GLN A 123 13.36 -12.07 -5.83
C GLN A 123 14.47 -12.94 -6.45
N ALA A 124 14.63 -12.87 -7.77
CA ALA A 124 15.62 -13.65 -8.48
C ALA A 124 17.07 -13.25 -8.17
N THR A 125 17.33 -11.96 -7.99
CA THR A 125 18.64 -11.45 -7.58
C THR A 125 18.99 -11.91 -6.17
N TYR A 126 18.03 -11.84 -5.23
CA TYR A 126 18.18 -12.37 -3.89
C TYR A 126 18.52 -13.87 -3.91
N LEU A 127 17.81 -14.67 -4.71
CA LEU A 127 18.10 -16.10 -4.89
C LEU A 127 19.52 -16.34 -5.44
N ALA A 128 19.92 -15.60 -6.47
CA ALA A 128 21.23 -15.75 -7.12
C ALA A 128 22.40 -15.36 -6.20
N LEU A 129 22.23 -14.30 -5.41
CA LEU A 129 23.22 -13.88 -4.41
C LEU A 129 23.32 -14.86 -3.23
N SER A 130 22.24 -15.60 -2.94
CA SER A 130 22.17 -16.55 -1.83
C SER A 130 22.65 -17.95 -2.20
N SER A 131 22.51 -18.35 -3.47
CA SER A 131 22.96 -19.64 -3.99
C SER A 131 23.35 -19.52 -5.46
N ALA A 132 24.49 -20.11 -5.84
CA ALA A 132 24.92 -20.17 -7.24
C ALA A 132 23.95 -20.96 -8.13
N GLN A 133 23.19 -21.91 -7.55
CA GLN A 133 22.19 -22.71 -8.23
C GLN A 133 20.95 -22.85 -7.34
N PRO A 134 20.12 -21.79 -7.22
CA PRO A 134 18.94 -21.84 -6.37
C PRO A 134 17.92 -22.82 -6.96
N THR A 135 17.32 -23.64 -6.10
CA THR A 135 16.22 -24.53 -6.49
C THR A 135 14.94 -23.72 -6.67
N ILE A 136 14.33 -23.81 -7.86
CA ILE A 136 13.05 -23.18 -8.17
C ILE A 136 12.00 -24.30 -8.25
N PRO A 137 10.92 -24.26 -7.42
CA PRO A 137 9.88 -25.27 -7.47
C PRO A 137 9.16 -25.30 -8.84
N ALA A 138 8.65 -26.47 -9.20
CA ALA A 138 7.85 -26.63 -10.41
C ALA A 138 6.65 -25.66 -10.42
N GLY A 139 6.34 -25.08 -11.57
CA GLY A 139 5.28 -24.08 -11.71
C GLY A 139 5.76 -22.63 -11.61
N TRP A 140 6.95 -22.37 -11.08
CA TRP A 140 7.51 -21.01 -10.93
C TRP A 140 8.37 -20.58 -12.12
N GLY A 141 7.89 -20.85 -13.33
CA GLY A 141 8.61 -20.53 -14.57
C GLY A 141 8.97 -19.05 -14.67
N VAL A 142 8.11 -18.15 -14.18
CA VAL A 142 8.39 -16.71 -14.16
C VAL A 142 9.68 -16.37 -13.38
N VAL A 143 9.93 -17.02 -12.24
CA VAL A 143 11.14 -16.83 -11.44
C VAL A 143 12.38 -17.32 -12.18
N GLU A 144 12.27 -18.41 -12.94
CA GLU A 144 13.37 -18.88 -13.79
C GLU A 144 13.72 -17.87 -14.90
N ALA A 145 12.71 -17.21 -15.48
CA ALA A 145 12.95 -16.15 -16.46
C ALA A 145 13.62 -14.94 -15.81
N ALA A 146 13.13 -14.53 -14.64
CA ALA A 146 13.72 -13.43 -13.89
C ALA A 146 15.17 -13.74 -13.47
N LEU A 147 15.48 -14.98 -13.09
CA LEU A 147 16.84 -15.42 -12.76
C LEU A 147 17.78 -15.35 -13.96
N LYS A 148 17.33 -15.81 -15.14
CA LYS A 148 18.10 -15.66 -16.38
C LYS A 148 18.35 -14.20 -16.72
N LEU A 149 17.34 -13.35 -16.55
CA LEU A 149 17.44 -11.92 -16.83
C LEU A 149 18.39 -11.22 -15.85
N ALA A 150 18.25 -11.47 -14.54
CA ALA A 150 19.12 -10.94 -13.50
C ALA A 150 20.60 -11.27 -13.77
N ARG A 151 20.90 -12.53 -14.13
CA ARG A 151 22.25 -12.96 -14.51
C ARG A 151 22.75 -12.29 -15.80
N SER A 152 21.90 -12.07 -16.79
CA SER A 152 22.31 -11.35 -18.01
C SER A 152 22.70 -9.89 -17.77
N PHE A 153 22.25 -9.33 -16.64
CA PHE A 153 22.62 -8.00 -16.16
C PHE A 153 23.67 -8.03 -15.04
N ASP A 154 24.22 -9.20 -14.73
CA ASP A 154 25.22 -9.42 -13.67
C ASP A 154 24.76 -8.95 -12.28
N LEU A 155 23.44 -8.88 -12.01
CA LEU A 155 22.88 -8.30 -10.77
C LEU A 155 23.29 -9.04 -9.49
N ASP A 156 23.75 -10.28 -9.63
CA ASP A 156 24.26 -11.15 -8.57
C ASP A 156 25.78 -10.97 -8.31
N SER A 157 26.38 -9.91 -8.86
CA SER A 157 27.81 -9.63 -8.74
C SER A 157 28.11 -8.13 -8.65
N ALA A 158 29.33 -7.78 -8.23
CA ALA A 158 29.75 -6.37 -8.12
C ALA A 158 29.63 -5.58 -9.45
N PRO A 159 29.93 -6.14 -10.64
CA PRO A 159 29.65 -5.50 -11.93
C PRO A 159 28.19 -5.07 -12.18
N GLY A 160 27.20 -5.76 -11.61
CA GLY A 160 25.78 -5.42 -11.75
C GLY A 160 25.29 -4.34 -10.78
N ALA A 161 26.12 -3.91 -9.83
CA ALA A 161 25.73 -2.88 -8.88
C ALA A 161 25.41 -1.55 -9.60
N ARG A 162 24.32 -0.90 -9.18
CA ARG A 162 23.75 0.34 -9.75
C ARG A 162 23.30 0.22 -11.20
N ARG A 163 23.10 -0.99 -11.72
CA ARG A 163 22.59 -1.20 -13.08
C ARG A 163 21.22 -0.55 -13.20
N ARG A 164 20.99 0.16 -14.32
CA ARG A 164 19.66 0.67 -14.69
C ARG A 164 19.05 -0.24 -15.73
N ILE A 165 17.88 -0.77 -15.42
CA ILE A 165 17.07 -1.66 -16.25
C ILE A 165 15.82 -0.88 -16.62
N ARG A 166 15.54 -0.72 -17.90
CA ARG A 166 14.39 0.01 -18.41
C ARG A 166 13.27 -0.94 -18.80
N TYR A 167 12.07 -0.40 -19.01
CA TYR A 167 10.93 -1.17 -19.50
C TYR A 167 11.25 -2.06 -20.72
N GLU A 168 12.03 -1.55 -21.69
CA GLU A 168 12.44 -2.35 -22.85
C GLU A 168 13.26 -3.60 -22.50
N ASP A 169 14.05 -3.54 -21.44
CA ASP A 169 14.94 -4.61 -20.99
C ASP A 169 14.15 -5.76 -20.31
N ILE A 170 12.97 -5.45 -19.76
CA ILE A 170 12.10 -6.41 -19.07
C ILE A 170 10.95 -6.95 -19.94
N LEU A 171 10.87 -6.58 -21.22
CA LEU A 171 9.77 -7.01 -22.10
C LEU A 171 9.60 -8.54 -22.18
N SER A 172 10.71 -9.28 -22.17
CA SER A 172 10.68 -10.75 -22.19
C SER A 172 10.05 -11.33 -20.91
N LEU A 173 10.36 -10.72 -19.76
CA LEU A 173 9.77 -11.08 -18.47
C LEU A 173 8.29 -10.66 -18.40
N VAL A 174 7.96 -9.45 -18.84
CA VAL A 174 6.58 -8.94 -18.93
C VAL A 174 5.70 -9.82 -19.82
N LYS A 175 6.24 -10.33 -20.93
CA LYS A 175 5.52 -11.30 -21.77
C LYS A 175 5.19 -12.57 -21.00
N ARG A 176 6.18 -13.14 -20.28
CA ARG A 176 5.97 -14.37 -19.49
C ARG A 176 5.00 -14.16 -18.31
N LEU A 177 4.95 -12.94 -17.75
CA LEU A 177 3.94 -12.55 -16.76
C LEU A 177 2.52 -12.56 -17.33
N ASN A 178 2.32 -12.27 -18.62
CA ASN A 178 0.99 -12.34 -19.24
C ASN A 178 0.49 -13.78 -19.41
N ASP A 179 1.42 -14.73 -19.52
CA ASP A 179 1.13 -16.14 -19.73
C ASP A 179 1.06 -16.94 -18.41
N HIS A 180 1.29 -16.28 -17.26
CA HIS A 180 1.33 -16.94 -15.95
C HIS A 180 -0.08 -17.09 -15.35
N PRO A 181 -0.56 -18.32 -15.07
CA PRO A 181 -1.93 -18.56 -14.59
C PRO A 181 -2.22 -18.03 -13.18
N GLY A 182 -1.17 -17.62 -12.44
CA GLY A 182 -1.28 -16.94 -11.15
C GLY A 182 -0.97 -15.44 -11.19
N TYR A 183 -0.82 -14.83 -12.39
CA TYR A 183 -0.82 -13.36 -12.50
C TYR A 183 -2.22 -12.85 -12.18
N HIS A 184 -2.49 -12.68 -10.89
CA HIS A 184 -3.64 -11.95 -10.40
C HIS A 184 -3.23 -10.48 -10.36
N SER A 185 -3.63 -9.70 -11.36
CA SER A 185 -3.79 -8.25 -11.20
C SER A 185 -4.89 -7.88 -10.18
N ASP A 186 -5.24 -8.78 -9.28
CA ASP A 186 -6.36 -8.64 -8.34
C ASP A 186 -5.94 -7.83 -7.11
N SER A 187 -5.46 -6.61 -7.36
CA SER A 187 -5.91 -5.49 -6.56
C SER A 187 -7.25 -5.01 -7.15
N VAL A 188 -8.31 -5.77 -6.83
CA VAL A 188 -9.74 -5.40 -6.87
C VAL A 188 -10.32 -4.94 -8.22
N LYS A 189 -11.20 -5.78 -8.82
CA LYS A 189 -12.27 -5.33 -9.73
C LYS A 189 -13.20 -4.38 -8.97
N MET A 190 -13.06 -3.07 -9.15
CA MET A 190 -14.15 -2.11 -8.91
C MET A 190 -14.77 -1.77 -10.26
N ALA A 191 -16.09 -2.00 -10.37
CA ALA A 191 -16.87 -1.74 -11.56
C ALA A 191 -16.76 -0.27 -11.99
N THR A 192 -16.37 -0.05 -13.24
CA THR A 192 -16.40 1.26 -13.90
C THR A 192 -17.77 1.50 -14.50
N SER A 193 -18.40 2.64 -14.21
CA SER A 193 -19.37 3.24 -15.11
C SER A 193 -18.96 4.69 -15.42
N ASN A 194 -18.75 4.91 -16.72
CA ASN A 194 -18.61 6.18 -17.45
C ASN A 194 -17.31 6.97 -17.26
N GLY A 195 -16.37 6.68 -18.16
CA GLY A 195 -15.00 7.19 -18.16
C GLY A 195 -14.84 8.69 -18.37
N ILE A 196 -13.86 9.23 -17.66
CA ILE A 196 -12.70 9.99 -18.14
C ILE A 196 -11.56 9.68 -17.15
N SER A 197 -10.37 9.38 -17.68
CA SER A 197 -9.24 8.77 -16.99
C SER A 197 -8.32 9.82 -16.35
N ALA A 198 -8.46 10.05 -15.05
CA ALA A 198 -7.36 10.45 -14.15
C ALA A 198 -7.43 9.55 -12.91
N LYS A 199 -6.46 8.64 -12.77
CA LYS A 199 -6.45 7.63 -11.71
C LYS A 199 -6.18 8.32 -10.37
N ALA A 200 -7.22 8.47 -9.54
CA ALA A 200 -7.12 9.05 -8.20
C ALA A 200 -6.07 8.31 -7.33
N PRO A 201 -5.32 9.01 -6.47
CA PRO A 201 -4.28 8.44 -5.63
C PRO A 201 -4.85 7.54 -4.53
N LYS A 202 -4.01 6.62 -4.01
CA LYS A 202 -4.44 5.43 -3.25
C LYS A 202 -5.18 5.69 -1.93
N HIS A 203 -4.93 6.81 -1.25
CA HIS A 203 -5.67 7.25 -0.04
C HIS A 203 -6.86 8.16 -0.34
N LEU A 204 -7.14 8.44 -1.61
CA LEU A 204 -8.22 9.31 -2.05
C LEU A 204 -9.31 8.49 -2.74
N ARG A 205 -10.39 8.20 -2.04
CA ARG A 205 -11.59 7.64 -2.69
C ARG A 205 -12.40 8.78 -3.28
N VAL A 206 -12.53 8.80 -4.60
CA VAL A 206 -13.40 9.74 -5.31
C VAL A 206 -14.76 9.09 -5.49
N GLU A 207 -15.79 9.66 -4.87
CA GLU A 207 -17.18 9.23 -5.00
C GLU A 207 -17.98 10.42 -5.57
N THR A 208 -18.79 10.17 -6.60
CA THR A 208 -19.82 11.14 -6.98
C THR A 208 -20.95 11.01 -5.99
N VAL A 209 -21.23 12.08 -5.24
CA VAL A 209 -22.38 12.12 -4.32
C VAL A 209 -23.48 12.89 -5.04
N GLU A 210 -24.50 12.16 -5.51
CA GLU A 210 -25.71 12.76 -6.05
C GLU A 210 -26.62 13.16 -4.89
N GLU A 211 -26.66 14.45 -4.56
CA GLU A 211 -27.63 14.97 -3.60
C GLU A 211 -28.94 15.30 -4.32
N THR A 212 -30.00 14.60 -3.94
CA THR A 212 -31.38 14.97 -4.31
C THR A 212 -31.87 16.08 -3.39
N SER A 213 -31.60 17.33 -3.77
CA SER A 213 -32.32 18.46 -3.16
C SER A 213 -33.79 18.43 -3.58
N GLY A 214 -34.72 18.56 -2.61
CA GLY A 214 -36.18 18.46 -2.77
C GLY A 214 -36.86 19.50 -3.68
N ARG A 215 -36.10 20.17 -4.56
CA ARG A 215 -36.57 21.11 -5.59
C ARG A 215 -35.98 20.80 -6.97
N GLY A 216 -35.98 19.53 -7.39
CA GLY A 216 -35.81 19.15 -8.81
C GLY A 216 -34.53 19.63 -9.52
N GLN A 217 -33.52 20.12 -8.79
CA GLN A 217 -32.20 20.45 -9.30
C GLN A 217 -31.23 19.39 -8.79
N HIS A 218 -30.72 18.58 -9.70
CA HIS A 218 -29.63 17.65 -9.43
C HIS A 218 -28.33 18.46 -9.35
N SER A 219 -27.89 18.81 -8.14
CA SER A 219 -26.50 19.28 -7.95
C SER A 219 -25.62 18.05 -7.78
N ARG A 220 -24.76 17.83 -8.78
CA ARG A 220 -23.75 16.77 -8.73
C ARG A 220 -22.58 17.29 -7.91
N SER A 221 -22.43 16.78 -6.67
CA SER A 221 -21.26 17.09 -5.86
C SER A 221 -20.21 15.99 -6.03
N VAL A 222 -18.94 16.39 -6.14
CA VAL A 222 -17.82 15.43 -6.16
C VAL A 222 -17.24 15.38 -4.76
N GLY A 223 -17.25 14.20 -4.15
CA GLY A 223 -16.73 13.95 -2.80
C GLY A 223 -15.40 13.22 -2.87
N TYR A 224 -14.38 13.78 -2.22
CA TYR A 224 -13.08 13.15 -2.05
C TYR A 224 -12.92 12.70 -0.60
N ARG A 225 -12.71 11.40 -0.38
CA ARG A 225 -12.63 10.80 0.96
C ARG A 225 -11.21 10.38 1.28
N VAL A 226 -10.73 10.83 2.44
CA VAL A 226 -9.41 10.49 2.98
C VAL A 226 -9.58 9.74 4.31
N PRO A 227 -9.01 8.53 4.48
CA PRO A 227 -9.09 7.80 5.73
C PRO A 227 -8.49 8.58 6.91
N GLY A 228 -9.16 8.52 8.06
CA GLY A 228 -8.77 9.25 9.26
C GLY A 228 -7.43 8.78 9.82
N ASP A 229 -7.17 7.47 9.75
CA ASP A 229 -5.93 6.86 10.26
C ASP A 229 -4.70 7.25 9.41
N VAL A 230 -4.91 7.64 8.15
CA VAL A 230 -3.87 8.25 7.30
C VAL A 230 -3.55 9.66 7.79
N LEU A 231 -4.58 10.43 8.17
CA LEU A 231 -4.44 11.84 8.52
C LEU A 231 -4.00 12.09 9.97
N PHE A 232 -4.48 11.27 10.90
CA PHE A 232 -4.42 11.53 12.34
C PHE A 232 -3.98 10.29 13.13
N GLY A 233 -3.35 10.53 14.29
CA GLY A 233 -3.14 9.48 15.28
C GLY A 233 -4.42 9.14 16.05
N PHE A 234 -4.34 8.09 16.87
CA PHE A 234 -5.41 7.74 17.81
C PHE A 234 -5.79 8.95 18.66
N ASP A 235 -7.10 9.20 18.77
CA ASP A 235 -7.68 10.30 19.54
C ASP A 235 -7.09 11.70 19.28
N SER A 236 -6.57 11.91 18.07
CA SER A 236 -5.86 13.13 17.70
C SER A 236 -6.52 13.84 16.51
N TYR A 237 -6.36 15.16 16.48
CA TYR A 237 -6.64 16.02 15.33
C TYR A 237 -5.37 16.66 14.75
N LEU A 238 -4.20 16.29 15.28
CA LEU A 238 -2.92 16.74 14.74
C LEU A 238 -2.60 15.94 13.47
N ILE A 239 -2.37 16.68 12.38
CA ILE A 239 -1.98 16.08 11.10
C ILE A 239 -0.62 15.40 11.28
N ARG A 240 -0.56 14.11 10.92
CA ARG A 240 0.67 13.32 10.99
C ARG A 240 1.70 13.84 9.97
N PRO A 241 3.01 13.77 10.25
CA PRO A 241 4.03 14.14 9.27
C PRO A 241 3.94 13.40 7.92
N GLY A 242 3.42 12.16 7.90
CA GLY A 242 3.16 11.40 6.66
C GLY A 242 1.84 11.73 5.94
N ALA A 243 0.94 12.45 6.59
CA ALA A 243 -0.38 12.79 6.03
C ALA A 243 -0.34 13.95 5.01
N GLU A 244 0.75 14.74 5.03
CA GLU A 244 0.89 15.92 4.17
C GLU A 244 0.77 15.58 2.69
N GLN A 245 1.40 14.50 2.27
CA GLN A 245 1.34 14.05 0.88
C GLN A 245 -0.09 13.69 0.48
N ALA A 246 -0.82 13.00 1.36
CA ALA A 246 -2.20 12.62 1.09
C ALA A 246 -3.11 13.82 0.86
N LEU A 247 -2.90 14.88 1.65
CA LEU A 247 -3.61 16.14 1.52
C LEU A 247 -3.19 16.91 0.26
N ARG A 248 -1.90 16.99 -0.08
CA ARG A 248 -1.44 17.66 -1.34
C ARG A 248 -2.11 17.04 -2.56
N GLU A 249 -2.18 15.72 -2.58
CA GLU A 249 -2.79 14.97 -3.68
C GLU A 249 -4.30 15.19 -3.77
N ALA A 250 -5.02 15.20 -2.63
CA ALA A 250 -6.43 15.57 -2.61
C ALA A 250 -6.66 16.98 -3.17
N ALA A 251 -5.83 17.95 -2.78
CA ALA A 251 -5.92 19.31 -3.27
C ALA A 251 -5.67 19.43 -4.77
N GLU A 252 -4.68 18.70 -5.30
CA GLU A 252 -4.36 18.71 -6.72
C GLU A 252 -5.49 18.12 -7.56
N PHE A 253 -6.09 17.01 -7.12
CA PHE A 253 -7.26 16.43 -7.79
C PHE A 253 -8.46 17.38 -7.80
N ILE A 254 -8.78 17.98 -6.66
CA ILE A 254 -9.85 18.98 -6.57
C ILE A 254 -9.60 20.12 -7.57
N LYS A 255 -8.35 20.60 -7.70
CA LYS A 255 -8.01 21.68 -8.63
C LYS A 255 -8.07 21.29 -10.10
N GLN A 256 -7.80 20.02 -10.42
CA GLN A 256 -7.83 19.51 -11.79
C GLN A 256 -9.26 19.23 -12.27
N ASP A 257 -10.12 18.74 -11.38
CA ASP A 257 -11.47 18.27 -11.73
C ASP A 257 -12.56 19.35 -11.62
N VAL A 258 -12.28 20.47 -10.94
CA VAL A 258 -13.31 21.43 -10.54
C VAL A 258 -12.98 22.85 -11.07
N PRO A 259 -14.00 23.63 -11.49
CA PRO A 259 -13.81 25.03 -11.86
C PRO A 259 -13.01 25.86 -10.84
N PRO A 260 -12.16 26.78 -11.31
CA PRO A 260 -11.48 27.73 -10.44
C PRO A 260 -12.49 28.49 -9.57
N ARG A 261 -12.20 28.60 -8.26
CA ARG A 261 -13.03 29.27 -7.24
C ARG A 261 -14.24 28.49 -6.70
N SER A 262 -14.40 27.21 -7.01
CA SER A 262 -15.37 26.36 -6.30
C SER A 262 -15.11 26.31 -4.80
N ARG A 263 -16.18 26.08 -4.03
CA ARG A 263 -16.12 25.93 -2.57
C ARG A 263 -15.89 24.48 -2.22
N VAL A 264 -15.00 24.24 -1.26
CA VAL A 264 -14.70 22.92 -0.71
C VAL A 264 -15.19 22.86 0.72
N TYR A 265 -16.03 21.87 1.01
CA TYR A 265 -16.58 21.58 2.33
C TYR A 265 -15.85 20.38 2.90
N ILE A 266 -15.19 20.58 4.03
CA ILE A 266 -14.39 19.58 4.71
C ILE A 266 -15.20 19.06 5.89
N ILE A 267 -15.55 17.78 5.85
CA ILE A 267 -16.41 17.14 6.84
C ILE A 267 -15.62 16.04 7.54
N GLY A 268 -15.46 16.16 8.85
CA GLY A 268 -14.85 15.11 9.66
C GLY A 268 -15.88 14.09 10.12
N HIS A 269 -15.45 12.84 10.22
CA HIS A 269 -16.25 11.74 10.76
C HIS A 269 -15.45 10.89 11.75
N THR A 270 -16.15 10.28 12.70
CA THR A 270 -15.64 9.27 13.62
C THR A 270 -16.36 7.94 13.41
N ASP A 271 -15.85 6.89 14.03
CA ASP A 271 -16.68 5.72 14.31
C ASP A 271 -17.59 5.97 15.52
N SER A 272 -18.45 5.00 15.86
CA SER A 272 -19.41 5.15 16.96
C SER A 272 -18.86 4.82 18.34
N THR A 273 -17.55 4.69 18.50
CA THR A 273 -16.92 4.36 19.79
C THR A 273 -16.79 5.62 20.64
N GLY A 274 -17.07 5.53 21.94
CA GLY A 274 -16.94 6.66 22.87
C GLY A 274 -18.16 7.59 22.91
N ASP A 275 -17.99 8.75 23.56
CA ASP A 275 -19.07 9.71 23.79
C ASP A 275 -19.46 10.45 22.48
N PRO A 276 -20.76 10.54 22.14
CA PRO A 276 -21.20 11.24 20.92
C PRO A 276 -20.82 12.72 20.86
N SER A 277 -20.85 13.43 21.98
CA SER A 277 -20.50 14.86 22.02
C SER A 277 -19.01 15.05 21.80
N TYR A 278 -18.20 14.15 22.37
CA TYR A 278 -16.76 14.10 22.12
C TYR A 278 -16.44 13.80 20.65
N ASN A 279 -17.12 12.84 20.04
CA ASN A 279 -16.95 12.48 18.64
C ASN A 279 -17.28 13.64 17.69
N ASN A 280 -18.36 14.38 17.97
CA ASN A 280 -18.71 15.59 17.24
C ASN A 280 -17.58 16.63 17.33
N TRP A 281 -17.12 16.93 18.55
CA TRP A 281 -16.00 17.84 18.77
C TRP A 281 -14.72 17.40 18.03
N LEU A 282 -14.33 16.12 18.14
CA LEU A 282 -13.12 15.59 17.53
C LEU A 282 -13.17 15.66 16.00
N SER A 283 -14.32 15.29 15.42
CA SER A 283 -14.53 15.36 13.97
C SER A 283 -14.44 16.80 13.43
N GLU A 284 -14.99 17.78 14.15
CA GLU A 284 -14.92 19.20 13.78
C GLU A 284 -13.48 19.71 13.86
N LYS A 285 -12.74 19.34 14.91
CA LYS A 285 -11.31 19.67 15.06
C LYS A 285 -10.47 19.11 13.92
N ARG A 286 -10.72 17.86 13.52
CA ARG A 286 -10.04 17.21 12.38
C ARG A 286 -10.32 17.94 11.07
N ALA A 287 -11.57 18.26 10.79
CA ALA A 287 -11.93 19.01 9.58
C ALA A 287 -11.26 20.39 9.55
N LYS A 288 -11.26 21.09 10.69
CA LYS A 288 -10.59 22.39 10.83
C LYS A 288 -9.08 22.29 10.62
N ALA A 289 -8.43 21.26 11.18
CA ALA A 289 -7.00 21.05 11.02
C ALA A 289 -6.62 20.88 9.55
N VAL A 290 -7.40 20.12 8.78
CA VAL A 290 -7.19 19.95 7.33
C VAL A 290 -7.38 21.28 6.59
N ALA A 291 -8.43 22.04 6.90
CA ALA A 291 -8.65 23.36 6.28
C ALA A 291 -7.49 24.33 6.56
N ASP A 292 -7.02 24.37 7.81
CA ASP A 292 -5.93 25.25 8.24
C ASP A 292 -4.61 24.85 7.57
N TRP A 293 -4.37 23.55 7.40
CA TRP A 293 -3.22 23.03 6.65
C TRP A 293 -3.26 23.42 5.17
N PHE A 294 -4.42 23.28 4.50
CA PHE A 294 -4.56 23.68 3.09
C PHE A 294 -4.25 25.15 2.85
N VAL A 295 -4.70 26.02 3.76
CA VAL A 295 -4.41 27.46 3.69
C VAL A 295 -2.93 27.74 3.94
N LYS A 296 -2.33 27.08 4.95
CA LYS A 296 -0.91 27.22 5.28
C LYS A 296 -0.02 26.83 4.09
N GLU A 297 -0.36 25.75 3.40
CA GLU A 297 0.35 25.26 2.21
C GLU A 297 0.02 26.03 0.93
N LYS A 298 -0.80 27.09 1.02
CA LYS A 298 -1.22 27.93 -0.10
C LYS A 298 -1.90 27.12 -1.22
N LEU A 299 -2.56 26.03 -0.85
CA LEU A 299 -3.28 25.18 -1.79
C LEU A 299 -4.69 25.72 -2.04
N PHE A 300 -5.34 26.32 -1.05
CA PHE A 300 -6.64 26.96 -1.19
C PHE A 300 -6.68 28.30 -0.46
N GLU A 301 -7.49 29.24 -0.94
CA GLU A 301 -7.80 30.45 -0.18
C GLU A 301 -8.78 30.12 0.95
N ARG A 302 -8.67 30.82 2.10
CA ARG A 302 -9.59 30.62 3.23
C ARG A 302 -11.06 30.75 2.83
N ALA A 303 -11.37 31.69 1.93
CA ALA A 303 -12.73 31.95 1.48
C ALA A 303 -13.35 30.80 0.68
N GLN A 304 -12.53 29.87 0.17
CA GLN A 304 -12.99 28.68 -0.56
C GLN A 304 -13.34 27.52 0.37
N LEU A 305 -12.90 27.55 1.63
CA LEU A 305 -12.99 26.40 2.54
C LEU A 305 -14.06 26.60 3.62
N SER A 306 -14.91 25.60 3.79
CA SER A 306 -15.77 25.43 4.98
C SER A 306 -15.36 24.14 5.71
N ALA A 307 -15.42 24.12 7.04
CA ALA A 307 -15.10 22.93 7.83
C ALA A 307 -16.21 22.63 8.85
N GLY A 308 -16.59 21.37 8.98
CA GLY A 308 -17.60 20.89 9.93
C GLY A 308 -17.33 19.45 10.39
N GLY A 309 -17.99 19.03 11.47
CA GLY A 309 -17.87 17.68 12.01
C GLY A 309 -19.24 17.03 12.16
N GLU A 310 -19.35 15.77 11.74
CA GLU A 310 -20.59 14.98 11.84
C GLU A 310 -20.49 13.85 12.89
N GLY A 311 -19.36 13.75 13.59
CA GLY A 311 -19.09 12.65 14.51
C GLY A 311 -19.39 11.29 13.86
N ALA A 312 -20.21 10.49 14.52
CA ALA A 312 -20.62 9.16 14.04
C ALA A 312 -21.98 9.14 13.32
N SER A 313 -22.59 10.31 13.04
CA SER A 313 -23.97 10.41 12.56
C SER A 313 -24.15 9.93 11.12
N GLN A 314 -23.08 9.96 10.32
CA GLN A 314 -23.06 9.57 8.90
C GLN A 314 -22.08 8.41 8.63
N PRO A 315 -22.39 7.18 9.09
CA PRO A 315 -21.54 6.02 8.86
C PRO A 315 -21.63 5.55 7.39
N VAL A 316 -20.49 5.16 6.83
CA VAL A 316 -20.38 4.58 5.48
C VAL A 316 -20.21 3.06 5.52
N ALA A 317 -20.01 2.50 6.71
CA ALA A 317 -19.95 1.08 6.97
C ALA A 317 -20.53 0.75 8.37
N PRO A 318 -20.92 -0.51 8.63
CA PRO A 318 -21.41 -0.92 9.95
C PRO A 318 -20.35 -0.68 11.04
N ASN A 319 -20.70 0.02 12.12
CA ASN A 319 -19.78 0.21 13.26
C ASN A 319 -19.61 -1.04 14.14
N THR A 320 -20.34 -2.12 13.83
CA THR A 320 -20.28 -3.39 14.57
C THR A 320 -18.99 -4.17 14.30
N THR A 321 -18.28 -3.91 13.20
CA THR A 321 -17.00 -4.53 12.88
C THR A 321 -15.85 -3.54 12.95
N GLU A 322 -14.64 -4.03 13.24
CA GLU A 322 -13.47 -3.16 13.29
C GLU A 322 -13.19 -2.53 11.93
N GLU A 323 -13.29 -3.30 10.85
CA GLU A 323 -13.09 -2.84 9.47
C GLU A 323 -14.08 -1.73 9.11
N GLY A 324 -15.32 -1.82 9.59
CA GLY A 324 -16.34 -0.80 9.38
C GLY A 324 -16.06 0.47 10.18
N ARG A 325 -15.61 0.34 11.43
CA ARG A 325 -15.14 1.48 12.23
C ARG A 325 -13.96 2.20 11.57
N LYS A 326 -12.95 1.46 11.06
CA LYS A 326 -11.82 2.05 10.32
C LYS A 326 -12.30 2.90 9.13
N LYS A 327 -13.30 2.42 8.38
CA LYS A 327 -13.88 3.17 7.24
C LYS A 327 -14.65 4.41 7.66
N ASN A 328 -15.28 4.39 8.84
CA ASN A 328 -16.06 5.52 9.35
C ASN A 328 -15.17 6.65 9.91
N ARG A 329 -13.97 6.32 10.41
CA ARG A 329 -12.94 7.32 10.73
C ARG A 329 -12.36 7.90 9.43
N ARG A 330 -12.83 9.08 9.02
CA ARG A 330 -12.47 9.68 7.72
C ARG A 330 -12.70 11.19 7.69
N VAL A 331 -12.17 11.84 6.65
CA VAL A 331 -12.50 13.21 6.26
C VAL A 331 -13.00 13.20 4.82
N ASP A 332 -14.18 13.76 4.58
CA ASP A 332 -14.77 13.93 3.27
C ASP A 332 -14.57 15.40 2.82
N LEU A 333 -14.12 15.61 1.58
CA LEU A 333 -13.93 16.91 0.93
C LEU A 333 -14.95 17.02 -0.20
N MET A 334 -16.03 17.75 0.03
CA MET A 334 -17.11 17.90 -0.93
C MET A 334 -16.97 19.19 -1.71
N VAL A 335 -17.09 19.10 -3.03
CA VAL A 335 -16.96 20.25 -3.91
C VAL A 335 -18.30 20.59 -4.55
N MET A 336 -18.67 21.87 -4.48
CA MET A 336 -19.94 22.42 -4.99
C MET A 336 -19.72 23.49 -6.06
#